data_AF-B8FIU6-F1
#
_entry.id   AF-B8FIU6-F1
#
_cell.length_a   1.000
_cell.length_b   1.000
_cell.length_c   1.000
_cell.angle_alpha   90.00
_cell.angle_beta   90.00
_cell.angle_gamma   90.00
#
_symmetry.space_group_name_H-M   'P 1'
#
loop_
_entity.id
_entity.type
_entity.pdbx_description
1 polymer ?
#
loop_
_entity_poly.entity_id
_entity_poly.type
_entity_poly.pdbx_seq_one_letter_code
_entity_poly.pdbx_strand_id
1 'polypeptide(L)'
;MTLKSRRVQTVEKELGIELHPQYVKYLDQYGYYCSGYVEVFGYTEKFIGIDGYPCIIFTTKRLKDTYHLGPNHLLIAHTEDSDYVAVLDNDTGEVFETDINGERTLVASSFDEWFAMVRKRGYI
;
A
#
# COMPACT_ATOMS: atom_id res chain seq x y z
N MET A 1 18.59 -17.71 -3.34
CA MET A 1 17.32 -16.97 -3.52
C MET A 1 16.40 -17.38 -2.39
N THR A 2 16.02 -16.44 -1.53
CA THR A 2 15.02 -16.69 -0.48
C THR A 2 13.65 -16.80 -1.15
N LEU A 3 12.87 -17.83 -0.84
CA LEU A 3 11.52 -18.00 -1.39
C LEU A 3 10.62 -16.87 -0.87
N LYS A 4 10.04 -16.07 -1.79
CA LYS A 4 9.02 -15.05 -1.46
C LYS A 4 7.82 -15.74 -0.80
N SER A 5 7.17 -15.11 0.18
CA SER A 5 5.96 -15.68 0.79
C SER A 5 4.81 -15.80 -0.20
N ARG A 6 3.81 -16.62 0.13
CA ARG A 6 2.59 -16.76 -0.67
C ARG A 6 1.86 -15.42 -0.83
N ARG A 7 1.91 -14.55 0.18
CA ARG A 7 1.25 -13.23 0.12
C ARG A 7 1.88 -12.36 -0.94
N VAL A 8 3.21 -12.25 -0.92
CA VAL A 8 3.98 -11.48 -1.88
C VAL A 8 3.74 -12.00 -3.30
N GLN A 9 3.85 -13.32 -3.49
CA GLN A 9 3.60 -13.94 -4.80
C GLN A 9 2.19 -13.65 -5.33
N THR A 10 1.17 -13.68 -4.47
CA THR A 10 -0.21 -13.35 -4.86
C THR A 10 -0.32 -11.89 -5.28
N VAL A 11 0.20 -10.95 -4.49
CA VAL A 11 0.11 -9.52 -4.82
C VAL A 11 0.86 -9.21 -6.11
N GLU A 12 2.09 -9.71 -6.28
CA GLU A 12 2.89 -9.53 -7.50
C GLU A 12 2.18 -10.11 -8.73
N LYS A 13 1.65 -11.33 -8.62
CA LYS A 13 0.91 -11.98 -9.71
C LYS A 13 -0.33 -11.18 -10.10
N GLU A 14 -1.12 -10.76 -9.11
CA GLU A 14 -2.41 -10.13 -9.38
C GLU A 14 -2.26 -8.69 -9.87
N LEU A 15 -1.22 -7.97 -9.46
CA LEU A 15 -0.93 -6.61 -9.93
C LEU A 15 -0.02 -6.58 -11.16
N GLY A 16 0.67 -7.67 -11.47
CA GLY A 16 1.59 -7.74 -12.61
C GLY A 16 2.87 -6.93 -12.42
N ILE A 17 3.33 -6.77 -11.17
CA ILE A 17 4.53 -6.02 -10.80
C ILE A 17 5.42 -6.84 -9.86
N GLU A 18 6.71 -6.49 -9.76
CA GLU A 18 7.58 -6.98 -8.69
C GLU A 18 7.58 -5.97 -7.55
N LEU A 19 7.33 -6.41 -6.31
CA LEU A 19 7.18 -5.51 -5.18
C LEU A 19 8.51 -4.98 -4.65
N HIS A 20 8.52 -3.71 -4.23
CA HIS A 20 9.65 -3.08 -3.58
C HIS A 20 10.05 -3.87 -2.31
N PRO A 21 11.35 -4.08 -2.03
CA PRO A 21 11.81 -4.94 -0.93
C PRO A 21 11.27 -4.55 0.46
N GLN A 22 11.01 -3.26 0.70
CA GLN A 22 10.43 -2.79 1.96
C GLN A 22 8.97 -3.26 2.13
N TYR A 23 8.19 -3.19 1.06
CA TYR A 23 6.81 -3.64 1.08
C TYR A 23 6.70 -5.17 1.16
N VAL A 24 7.65 -5.89 0.54
CA VAL A 24 7.80 -7.35 0.71
C VAL A 24 7.96 -7.72 2.19
N LYS A 25 8.88 -7.06 2.90
CA LYS A 25 9.08 -7.28 4.35
C LYS A 25 7.81 -7.02 5.14
N TYR A 26 7.08 -5.96 4.80
CA TYR A 26 5.80 -5.65 5.43
C TYR A 26 4.75 -6.74 5.21
N LEU A 27 4.57 -7.23 3.98
CA LEU A 27 3.61 -8.30 3.70
C LEU A 27 3.98 -9.62 4.39
N ASP A 28 5.27 -9.93 4.46
CA ASP A 28 5.75 -11.12 5.15
C ASP A 28 5.47 -11.05 6.66
N GLN A 29 5.74 -9.89 7.27
CA GLN A 29 5.61 -9.71 8.72
C GLN A 29 4.16 -9.50 9.16
N TYR A 30 3.43 -8.63 8.46
CA TYR A 30 2.09 -8.18 8.85
C TYR A 30 1.01 -8.76 7.94
N GLY A 31 1.28 -8.79 6.63
CA GLY A 31 0.29 -9.10 5.60
C GLY A 31 -0.67 -7.93 5.40
N TYR A 32 -1.32 -7.50 6.47
CA TYR A 32 -2.16 -6.31 6.58
C TYR A 32 -1.98 -5.74 7.98
N TYR A 33 -2.05 -4.42 8.14
CA TYR A 33 -1.88 -3.78 9.45
C TYR A 33 -3.06 -2.88 9.76
N CYS A 34 -3.68 -3.11 10.92
CA CYS A 34 -4.72 -2.27 11.46
C CYS A 34 -4.54 -2.12 12.97
N SER A 35 -4.45 -0.88 13.43
CA SER A 35 -4.35 -0.55 14.85
C SER A 35 -4.96 0.83 15.12
N GLY A 36 -6.10 0.84 15.81
CA GLY A 36 -6.85 2.07 16.07
C GLY A 36 -7.37 2.66 14.76
N TYR A 37 -6.97 3.89 14.46
CA TYR A 37 -7.34 4.62 13.23
C TYR A 37 -6.36 4.40 12.07
N VAL A 38 -5.25 3.69 12.31
CA VAL A 38 -4.25 3.40 11.28
C VAL A 38 -4.63 2.11 10.57
N GLU A 39 -4.87 2.22 9.27
CA GLU A 39 -5.09 1.08 8.38
C GLU A 39 -4.13 1.14 7.20
N VAL A 40 -3.22 0.18 7.13
CA VAL A 40 -2.29 0.02 6.02
C VAL A 40 -2.69 -1.22 5.24
N PHE A 41 -3.00 -1.01 3.96
CA PHE A 41 -3.47 -2.04 3.06
C PHE A 41 -2.36 -3.03 2.75
N GLY A 42 -2.78 -4.25 2.50
CA GLY A 42 -1.90 -5.35 2.18
C GLY A 42 -2.73 -6.57 1.77
N TYR A 43 -2.18 -7.75 1.97
CA TYR A 43 -2.87 -9.00 1.70
C TYR A 43 -2.56 -10.04 2.77
N THR A 44 -3.60 -10.74 3.20
CA THR A 44 -3.49 -11.91 4.08
C THR A 44 -4.44 -12.99 3.59
N GLU A 45 -4.06 -14.26 3.78
CA GLU A 45 -4.84 -15.42 3.38
C GLU A 45 -6.17 -15.53 4.14
N LYS A 46 -6.36 -14.74 5.21
CA LYS A 46 -7.60 -14.65 5.98
C LYS A 46 -8.70 -13.85 5.26
N PHE A 47 -8.37 -13.08 4.23
CA PHE A 47 -9.38 -12.35 3.47
C PHE A 47 -10.25 -13.31 2.66
N ILE A 48 -11.54 -12.99 2.56
CA ILE A 48 -12.50 -13.73 1.73
C ILE A 48 -12.29 -13.29 0.28
N GLY A 49 -11.14 -13.65 -0.29
CA GLY A 49 -10.73 -13.28 -1.65
C GLY A 49 -9.88 -12.00 -1.73
N ILE A 50 -9.61 -11.59 -2.97
CA ILE A 50 -8.77 -10.42 -3.30
C ILE A 50 -9.59 -9.18 -3.67
N ASP A 51 -10.91 -9.32 -3.82
CA ASP A 51 -11.82 -8.31 -4.38
C ASP A 51 -12.53 -7.44 -3.32
N GLY A 52 -12.00 -7.43 -2.09
CA GLY A 52 -12.60 -6.73 -0.96
C GLY A 52 -11.63 -5.77 -0.28
N TYR A 53 -12.17 -4.71 0.32
CA TYR A 53 -11.42 -3.84 1.23
C TYR A 53 -11.05 -4.61 2.52
N PRO A 54 -9.84 -4.45 3.10
CA PRO A 54 -8.73 -3.52 2.77
C PRO A 54 -7.59 -4.18 1.96
N CYS A 55 -7.92 -5.00 0.96
CA CYS A 55 -6.93 -5.69 0.13
C CYS A 55 -6.21 -4.72 -0.81
N ILE A 56 -4.88 -4.70 -0.76
CA ILE A 56 -4.03 -3.86 -1.63
C ILE A 56 -4.29 -4.09 -3.12
N ILE A 57 -4.61 -5.33 -3.50
CA ILE A 57 -4.90 -5.71 -4.88
C ILE A 57 -6.17 -5.01 -5.37
N PHE A 58 -7.24 -5.07 -4.57
CA PHE A 58 -8.51 -4.45 -4.89
C PHE A 58 -8.41 -2.93 -4.88
N THR A 59 -7.84 -2.34 -3.83
CA THR A 59 -7.74 -0.88 -3.69
C THR A 59 -6.92 -0.29 -4.82
N THR A 60 -5.75 -0.86 -5.12
CA THR A 60 -4.89 -0.39 -6.21
C THR A 60 -5.57 -0.53 -7.57
N LYS A 61 -6.16 -1.68 -7.90
CA LYS A 61 -6.83 -1.88 -9.21
C LYS A 61 -8.03 -0.95 -9.39
N ARG A 62 -8.87 -0.83 -8.36
CA ARG A 62 -10.15 -0.11 -8.45
C ARG A 62 -9.98 1.40 -8.48
N LEU A 63 -8.97 1.91 -7.77
CA LEU A 63 -8.79 3.35 -7.55
C LEU A 63 -7.66 3.94 -8.41
N LYS A 64 -7.00 3.12 -9.24
CA LYS A 64 -5.91 3.54 -10.12
C LYS A 64 -6.25 4.77 -10.95
N ASP A 65 -7.37 4.69 -11.67
CA ASP A 65 -7.79 5.76 -12.58
C ASP A 65 -8.33 6.97 -11.81
N THR A 66 -8.99 6.74 -10.67
CA THR A 66 -9.55 7.79 -9.80
C THR A 66 -8.46 8.73 -9.25
N TYR A 67 -7.31 8.18 -8.85
CA TYR A 67 -6.22 8.95 -8.25
C TYR A 67 -5.01 9.12 -9.20
N HIS A 68 -5.20 8.88 -10.50
CA HIS A 68 -4.15 9.04 -11.51
C HIS A 68 -2.85 8.28 -11.18
N LEU A 69 -2.99 7.04 -10.68
CA LEU A 69 -1.87 6.22 -10.25
C LEU A 69 -1.12 5.61 -11.44
N GLY A 70 0.21 5.67 -11.38
CA GLY A 70 1.10 5.07 -12.36
C GLY A 70 1.06 3.53 -12.36
N PRO A 71 1.73 2.89 -13.33
CA PRO A 71 1.76 1.43 -13.42
C PRO A 71 2.37 0.73 -12.20
N ASN A 72 3.35 1.37 -11.55
CA ASN A 72 4.07 0.86 -10.39
C ASN A 72 3.66 1.57 -9.08
N HIS A 73 2.47 2.15 -9.03
CA HIS A 73 1.97 2.78 -7.81
C HIS A 73 1.04 1.85 -7.06
N LEU A 74 1.18 1.82 -5.74
CA LEU A 74 0.38 1.02 -4.83
C LEU A 74 -0.38 1.93 -3.88
N LEU A 75 -1.71 1.85 -3.86
CA LEU A 75 -2.51 2.63 -2.91
C LEU A 75 -2.50 1.90 -1.56
N ILE A 76 -1.74 2.41 -0.60
CA ILE A 76 -1.41 1.71 0.65
C ILE A 76 -2.24 2.14 1.86
N ALA A 77 -2.94 3.27 1.81
CA ALA A 77 -3.90 3.67 2.84
C ALA A 77 -4.85 4.78 2.36
N HIS A 78 -5.97 4.93 3.05
CA HIS A 78 -6.70 6.20 3.10
C HIS A 78 -6.13 7.06 4.21
N THR A 79 -6.02 8.37 3.98
CA THR A 79 -5.65 9.36 5.00
C THR A 79 -6.88 9.76 5.83
N GLU A 80 -6.67 10.49 6.93
CA GLU A 80 -7.76 11.08 7.72
C GLU A 80 -8.61 12.07 6.90
N ASP A 81 -7.98 12.78 5.97
CA ASP A 81 -8.67 13.56 4.96
C ASP A 81 -9.21 12.60 3.89
N SER A 82 -10.53 12.51 3.78
CA SER A 82 -11.19 11.59 2.84
C SER A 82 -10.84 11.86 1.38
N ASP A 83 -10.29 13.03 1.09
CA ASP A 83 -9.95 13.45 -0.26
C ASP A 83 -8.56 12.94 -0.69
N TYR A 84 -7.75 12.46 0.25
CA TYR A 84 -6.38 12.01 -0.03
C TYR A 84 -6.19 10.49 0.22
N VAL A 85 -5.20 9.94 -0.45
CA VAL A 85 -4.73 8.56 -0.27
C VAL A 85 -3.22 8.52 -0.21
N ALA A 86 -2.69 7.65 0.65
CA ALA A 86 -1.25 7.37 0.69
C ALA A 86 -0.90 6.33 -0.37
N VAL A 87 0.13 6.61 -1.15
CA VAL A 87 0.58 5.81 -2.28
C VAL A 87 2.07 5.55 -2.16
N LEU A 88 2.44 4.28 -2.32
CA LEU A 88 3.83 3.86 -2.47
C LEU A 88 4.21 3.88 -3.96
N ASP A 89 5.27 4.61 -4.29
CA ASP A 89 6.01 4.40 -5.54
C ASP A 89 6.85 3.14 -5.39
N ASN A 90 6.49 2.08 -6.11
CA ASN A 90 7.13 0.78 -5.99
C ASN A 90 8.54 0.75 -6.60
N ASP A 91 8.89 1.69 -7.48
CA ASP A 91 10.21 1.75 -8.09
C ASP A 91 11.24 2.40 -7.15
N THR A 92 10.85 3.46 -6.43
CA THR A 92 11.73 4.21 -5.54
C THR A 92 11.60 3.83 -4.07
N GLY A 93 10.44 3.28 -3.69
CA GLY A 93 10.07 3.03 -2.31
C GLY A 93 9.52 4.25 -1.57
N GLU A 94 9.43 5.41 -2.22
CA GLU A 94 8.90 6.65 -1.64
C GLU A 94 7.40 6.57 -1.41
N VAL A 95 6.89 7.33 -0.42
CA VAL A 95 5.46 7.44 -0.16
C VAL A 95 5.02 8.88 -0.36
N PHE A 96 3.98 9.07 -1.16
CA PHE A 96 3.34 10.36 -1.38
C PHE A 96 1.83 10.26 -1.11
N GLU A 97 1.24 11.39 -0.78
CA GLU A 97 -0.21 11.55 -0.75
C GLU A 97 -0.68 12.14 -2.07
N THR A 98 -1.85 11.70 -2.53
CA THR A 98 -2.49 12.25 -3.72
C THR A 98 -3.99 12.35 -3.56
N ASP A 99 -4.58 13.35 -4.20
CA ASP A 99 -6.02 13.52 -4.30
C ASP A 99 -6.56 13.06 -5.66
N ILE A 100 -7.87 13.25 -5.87
CA ILE A 100 -8.55 12.95 -7.14
C ILE A 100 -8.16 13.87 -8.30
N ASN A 101 -7.48 15.00 -8.02
CA ASN A 101 -6.95 15.89 -9.05
C ASN A 101 -5.54 15.45 -9.50
N GLY A 102 -4.95 14.48 -8.80
CA GLY A 102 -3.62 13.95 -9.06
C GLY A 102 -2.50 14.85 -8.53
N GLU A 103 -2.81 15.79 -7.64
CA GLU A 103 -1.78 16.59 -6.95
C GLU A 103 -1.04 15.70 -5.95
N ARG A 104 0.29 15.69 -6.03
CA ARG A 104 1.13 14.78 -5.24
C ARG A 104 2.01 15.53 -4.26
N THR A 105 2.02 15.07 -3.02
CA THR A 105 2.92 15.57 -1.97
C THR A 105 3.73 14.42 -1.40
N LEU A 106 5.07 14.50 -1.50
CA LEU A 106 5.95 13.52 -0.87
C LEU A 106 5.82 13.60 0.66
N VAL A 107 5.50 12.48 1.32
CA VAL A 107 5.32 12.42 2.78
C VAL A 107 6.40 11.62 3.49
N ALA A 108 7.08 10.72 2.78
CA ALA A 108 8.26 10.03 3.28
C ALA A 108 9.18 9.60 2.14
N SER A 109 10.48 9.56 2.42
CA SER A 109 11.50 9.10 1.47
C SER A 109 11.54 7.58 1.32
N SER A 110 10.82 6.85 2.17
CA SER A 110 10.71 5.40 2.11
C SER A 110 9.44 4.87 2.79
N PHE A 111 8.98 3.69 2.36
CA PHE A 111 7.89 2.98 3.01
C PHE A 111 8.19 2.66 4.48
N ASP A 112 9.41 2.23 4.80
CA ASP A 112 9.78 1.90 6.17
C ASP A 112 9.71 3.13 7.09
N GLU A 113 10.14 4.30 6.60
CA GLU A 113 10.01 5.58 7.32
C GLU A 113 8.54 5.96 7.54
N TRP A 114 7.73 5.93 6.48
CA TRP A 114 6.31 6.22 6.55
C TRP A 114 5.59 5.27 7.53
N PHE A 115 5.83 3.97 7.41
CA PHE A 115 5.20 2.96 8.25
C PHE A 115 5.58 3.10 9.73
N ALA A 116 6.83 3.50 10.02
CA ALA A 116 7.26 3.81 11.39
C ALA A 116 6.55 5.06 11.94
N MET A 117 6.34 6.08 11.11
CA MET A 117 5.62 7.30 11.50
C MET A 117 4.16 7.03 11.85
N VAL A 118 3.41 6.36 10.96
CA VAL A 118 1.97 6.09 11.17
C VAL A 118 1.74 5.23 12.40
N ARG A 119 2.60 4.22 12.63
CA ARG A 119 2.54 3.38 13.84
C ARG A 119 2.80 4.14 15.14
N LYS A 120 3.57 5.22 15.09
CA LYS A 120 3.88 6.05 16.28
C LYS A 120 2.83 7.13 16.52
N ARG A 121 2.32 7.74 15.45
CA ARG A 121 1.36 8.86 15.52
C ARG A 121 -0.07 8.41 15.76
N GLY A 122 -0.44 7.22 15.27
CA GLY A 122 -1.79 6.66 15.44
C GLY A 122 -2.82 7.19 14.44
N TYR A 123 -2.37 7.91 13.42
CA TYR A 123 -3.16 8.39 12.29
C TYR A 123 -2.30 8.46 11.02
N ILE A 124 -2.98 8.49 9.86
CA ILE A 124 -2.40 8.59 8.51
C ILE A 124 -2.80 9.94 7.94
#